data_AF-A0A962RJ10-F1
#
_entry.id   AF-A0A962RJ10-F1
#
_cell.length_a   1.000
_cell.length_b   1.000
_cell.length_c   1.000
_cell.angle_alpha   90.00
_cell.angle_beta   90.00
_cell.angle_gamma   90.00
#
_symmetry.space_group_name_H-M   'P 1'
#
loop_
_entity.id
_entity.type
_entity.pdbx_description
1 polymer ?
#
loop_
_entity_poly.entity_id
_entity_poly.type
_entity_poly.pdbx_seq_one_letter_code
_entity_poly.pdbx_strand_id
1 'polypeptide(L)'
;RAEGAIGEGNFELLFRGAHASDLQRRQIEALGIEALVRFAEPVGYAQSLSEMLGADGLLLLQGSRFDNQVPGKSYEYIRAGKPIVAVTPADSATADSLSGVDGVFTGDEPSALAAGIREMLERSRPLERCVEVYSRRARTAELAARLDAAIDGAAAYDVGLADS
;
A
#
# COMPACT_ATOMS: atom_id res chain seq x y z
N ARG A 1 -15.72 12.08 -19.72
CA ARG A 1 -16.78 11.45 -18.88
C ARG A 1 -16.51 9.97 -18.92
N ALA A 2 -16.08 9.37 -17.81
CA ALA A 2 -15.78 7.94 -17.77
C ALA A 2 -17.07 7.15 -18.02
N GLU A 3 -16.96 6.10 -18.82
CA GLU A 3 -18.01 5.16 -19.14
C GLU A 3 -18.55 4.51 -17.85
N GLY A 4 -19.66 5.02 -17.33
CA GLY A 4 -20.71 4.30 -16.60
C GLY A 4 -20.41 3.47 -15.33
N ALA A 5 -19.16 3.32 -14.86
CA ALA A 5 -18.83 2.31 -13.85
C ALA A 5 -18.79 2.82 -12.39
N ILE A 6 -18.59 4.12 -12.15
CA ILE A 6 -18.34 4.66 -10.81
C ILE A 6 -19.25 5.88 -10.56
N GLY A 7 -20.00 5.85 -9.45
CA GLY A 7 -20.91 6.91 -9.01
C GLY A 7 -21.24 6.81 -7.52
N GLU A 8 -22.05 7.76 -7.02
CA GLU A 8 -22.34 7.89 -5.58
C GLU A 8 -22.98 6.65 -4.94
N GLY A 9 -23.66 5.83 -5.75
CA GLY A 9 -24.31 4.61 -5.28
C GLY A 9 -23.37 3.40 -5.14
N ASN A 10 -22.13 3.47 -5.63
CA ASN A 10 -21.22 2.31 -5.64
C ASN A 10 -19.76 2.65 -5.30
N PHE A 11 -19.43 3.92 -5.03
CA PHE A 11 -18.06 4.31 -4.72
C PHE A 11 -17.98 5.54 -3.81
N GLU A 12 -17.12 5.46 -2.81
CA GLU A 12 -16.69 6.58 -1.98
C GLU A 12 -15.19 6.44 -1.69
N LEU A 13 -14.46 7.55 -1.82
CA LEU A 13 -13.05 7.67 -1.41
C LEU A 13 -12.96 8.55 -0.17
N LEU A 14 -12.66 7.92 0.97
CA LEU A 14 -12.51 8.60 2.25
C LEU A 14 -11.03 8.80 2.63
N PHE A 15 -10.61 10.05 2.74
CA PHE A 15 -9.33 10.45 3.33
C PHE A 15 -9.51 10.74 4.82
N ARG A 16 -9.03 9.82 5.68
CA ARG A 16 -9.06 9.96 7.15
C ARG A 16 -7.80 10.67 7.66
N GLY A 17 -7.99 11.66 8.55
CA GLY A 17 -6.91 12.42 9.16
C GLY A 17 -6.27 13.43 8.20
N ALA A 18 -7.00 13.84 7.17
CA ALA A 18 -6.56 14.81 6.19
C ALA A 18 -7.67 15.82 5.91
N HIS A 19 -7.29 17.01 5.48
CA HIS A 19 -8.21 18.02 4.96
C HIS A 19 -7.84 18.32 3.52
N ALA A 20 -8.84 18.60 2.69
CA ALA A 20 -8.61 19.10 1.34
C ALA A 20 -8.01 20.50 1.42
N SER A 21 -6.85 20.68 0.80
CA SER A 21 -6.34 22.02 0.47
C SER A 21 -7.25 22.71 -0.56
N ASP A 22 -7.18 24.03 -0.66
CA ASP A 22 -7.95 24.79 -1.65
C ASP A 22 -7.70 24.33 -3.09
N LEU A 23 -6.46 23.90 -3.38
CA LEU A 23 -6.11 23.33 -4.67
C LEU A 23 -6.88 22.02 -4.93
N GLN A 24 -6.88 21.10 -3.96
CA GLN A 24 -7.60 19.83 -4.08
C GLN A 24 -9.10 20.06 -4.19
N ARG A 25 -9.67 21.00 -3.43
CA ARG A 25 -11.09 21.35 -3.52
C ARG A 25 -11.45 21.83 -4.93
N ARG A 26 -10.69 22.78 -5.50
CA ARG A 26 -10.90 23.25 -6.87
C ARG A 26 -10.76 22.14 -7.92
N GLN A 27 -9.82 21.20 -7.71
CA GLN A 27 -9.66 20.06 -8.62
C GLN A 27 -10.84 19.10 -8.54
N ILE A 28 -11.32 18.79 -7.32
CA ILE A 28 -12.49 17.93 -7.10
C ILE A 28 -13.75 18.56 -7.74
N GLU A 29 -13.95 19.87 -7.57
CA GLU A 29 -15.03 20.63 -8.21
C GLU A 29 -14.90 20.64 -9.74
N ALA A 30 -13.71 20.92 -10.28
CA ALA A 30 -13.48 20.94 -11.73
C ALA A 30 -13.69 19.56 -12.39
N LEU A 31 -13.48 18.48 -11.63
CA LEU A 31 -13.70 17.10 -12.08
C LEU A 31 -15.15 16.63 -11.88
N GLY A 32 -15.96 17.35 -11.09
CA GLY A 32 -17.35 16.97 -10.80
C GLY A 32 -17.47 15.69 -9.97
N ILE A 33 -16.55 15.47 -9.02
CA ILE A 33 -16.46 14.26 -8.20
C ILE A 33 -16.66 14.54 -6.70
N GLU A 34 -17.25 15.68 -6.35
CA GLU A 34 -17.45 16.15 -4.97
C GLU A 34 -18.21 15.13 -4.12
N ALA A 35 -19.15 14.42 -4.72
CA ALA A 35 -19.96 13.44 -4.02
C ALA A 35 -19.25 12.09 -3.82
N LEU A 36 -18.13 11.87 -4.50
CA LEU A 36 -17.34 10.64 -4.43
C LEU A 36 -16.15 10.74 -3.46
N VAL A 37 -15.75 11.95 -3.06
CA VAL A 37 -14.53 12.17 -2.26
C VAL A 37 -14.88 12.82 -0.93
N ARG A 38 -14.50 12.18 0.18
CA ARG A 38 -14.67 12.72 1.53
C ARG A 38 -13.34 12.90 2.23
N PHE A 39 -13.25 13.96 3.02
CA PHE A 39 -12.14 14.22 3.93
C PHE A 39 -12.72 14.27 5.34
N ALA A 40 -12.11 13.55 6.27
CA ALA A 40 -12.65 13.46 7.63
C ALA A 40 -11.54 13.55 8.68
N GLU A 41 -11.89 14.12 9.84
CA GLU A 41 -10.99 14.39 10.96
C GLU A 41 -10.26 13.13 11.45
N PRO A 42 -9.06 13.26 12.02
CA PRO A 42 -8.38 12.14 12.65
C PRO A 42 -9.23 11.58 13.81
N VAL A 43 -9.20 10.25 13.94
CA VAL A 43 -9.90 9.50 15.00
C VAL A 43 -8.91 8.69 15.82
N GLY A 44 -9.34 8.17 16.96
CA GLY A 44 -8.51 7.30 17.80
C GLY A 44 -8.07 6.03 17.04
N TYR A 45 -6.94 5.46 17.46
CA TYR A 45 -6.32 4.30 16.78
C TYR A 45 -7.28 3.13 16.56
N ALA A 46 -8.04 2.74 17.59
CA ALA A 46 -8.99 1.63 17.49
C ALA A 46 -10.11 1.90 16.47
N GLN A 47 -10.61 3.14 16.40
CA GLN A 47 -11.62 3.52 15.42
C GLN A 47 -11.04 3.54 14.00
N SER A 48 -9.83 4.08 13.82
CA SER A 48 -9.12 4.07 12.54
C SER A 48 -8.90 2.64 12.01
N LEU A 49 -8.51 1.72 12.91
CA LEU A 49 -8.37 0.30 12.59
C LEU A 49 -9.72 -0.33 12.20
N SER A 50 -10.80 -0.01 12.92
CA SER A 50 -12.15 -0.49 12.58
C SER A 50 -12.62 0.03 11.22
N GLU A 51 -12.38 1.31 10.90
CA GLU A 51 -12.70 1.90 9.59
C GLU A 51 -11.88 1.22 8.47
N MET A 52 -10.59 1.00 8.69
CA MET A 52 -9.71 0.30 7.75
C MET A 52 -10.18 -1.14 7.49
N LEU A 53 -10.58 -1.88 8.53
CA LEU A 53 -11.08 -3.26 8.40
C LEU A 53 -12.50 -3.31 7.80
N GLY A 54 -13.28 -2.25 7.97
CA GLY A 54 -14.62 -2.10 7.39
C GLY A 54 -14.62 -1.72 5.91
N ALA A 55 -13.56 -1.08 5.42
CA ALA A 55 -13.46 -0.66 4.03
C ALA A 55 -13.45 -1.83 3.04
N ASP A 56 -13.98 -1.61 1.84
CA ASP A 56 -13.96 -2.58 0.74
C ASP A 56 -12.60 -2.66 0.04
N GLY A 57 -11.80 -1.59 0.14
CA GLY A 57 -10.47 -1.48 -0.44
C GLY A 57 -9.65 -0.39 0.25
N LEU A 58 -8.34 -0.45 0.09
CA LEU A 58 -7.41 0.46 0.75
C LEU A 58 -6.54 1.19 -0.29
N LEU A 59 -6.37 2.49 -0.09
CA LEU A 59 -5.50 3.33 -0.91
C LEU A 59 -4.20 3.63 -0.16
N LEU A 60 -3.07 3.24 -0.76
CA LEU A 60 -1.74 3.61 -0.30
C LEU A 60 -1.20 4.71 -1.22
N LEU A 61 -0.81 5.85 -0.67
CA LEU A 61 -0.22 6.97 -1.41
C LEU A 61 1.25 7.13 -1.03
N GLN A 62 2.15 6.92 -1.99
CA GLN A 62 3.59 7.05 -1.82
C GLN A 62 4.16 7.83 -3.02
N GLY A 63 4.43 9.13 -2.81
CA GLY A 63 5.06 9.96 -3.85
C GLY A 63 6.55 9.63 -4.05
N SER A 64 7.09 10.03 -5.20
CA SER A 64 8.48 9.75 -5.63
C SER A 64 9.57 10.21 -4.65
N ARG A 65 9.25 11.14 -3.76
CA ARG A 65 10.16 11.56 -2.68
C ARG A 65 10.55 10.42 -1.73
N PHE A 66 9.82 9.31 -1.73
CA PHE A 66 9.98 8.20 -0.79
C PHE A 66 10.23 6.85 -1.49
N ASP A 67 10.80 6.86 -2.70
CA ASP A 67 11.01 5.64 -3.50
C ASP A 67 11.81 4.56 -2.78
N ASN A 68 12.78 4.95 -1.94
CA ASN A 68 13.61 4.00 -1.19
C ASN A 68 13.01 3.58 0.16
N GLN A 69 11.76 3.95 0.47
CA GLN A 69 11.12 3.66 1.76
C GLN A 69 9.82 2.89 1.55
N VAL A 70 9.59 1.89 2.42
CA VAL A 70 8.30 1.18 2.51
C VAL A 70 7.50 1.78 3.67
N PRO A 71 6.29 2.31 3.43
CA PRO A 71 5.44 2.83 4.49
C PRO A 71 5.08 1.77 5.54
N GLY A 72 5.05 2.17 6.81
CA GLY A 72 4.57 1.28 7.88
C GLY A 72 3.15 0.75 7.63
N LYS A 73 2.29 1.58 7.01
CA LYS A 73 0.90 1.23 6.66
C LYS A 73 0.80 0.09 5.64
N SER A 74 1.80 -0.14 4.79
CA SER A 74 1.77 -1.24 3.81
C SER A 74 1.54 -2.58 4.50
N TYR A 75 2.19 -2.82 5.64
CA TYR A 75 2.04 -4.06 6.40
C TYR A 75 0.68 -4.17 7.11
N GLU A 76 0.16 -3.06 7.62
CA GLU A 76 -1.19 -3.03 8.23
C GLU A 76 -2.27 -3.32 7.18
N TYR A 77 -2.10 -2.81 5.96
CA TYR A 77 -3.05 -3.03 4.87
C TYR A 77 -3.00 -4.46 4.32
N ILE A 78 -1.80 -5.05 4.20
CA ILE A 78 -1.65 -6.47 3.86
C ILE A 78 -2.41 -7.33 4.87
N ARG A 79 -2.23 -7.05 6.16
CA ARG A 79 -2.88 -7.74 7.29
C ARG A 79 -4.39 -7.53 7.34
N ALA A 80 -4.89 -6.40 6.88
CA ALA A 80 -6.33 -6.12 6.81
C ALA A 80 -7.07 -7.05 5.84
N GLY A 81 -6.35 -7.73 4.93
CA GLY A 81 -6.96 -8.68 3.99
C GLY A 81 -7.91 -8.00 3.01
N LYS A 82 -7.69 -6.72 2.72
CA LYS A 82 -8.46 -5.92 1.75
C LYS A 82 -7.65 -5.68 0.48
N PRO A 83 -8.28 -5.57 -0.70
CA PRO A 83 -7.60 -5.14 -1.91
C PRO A 83 -6.89 -3.80 -1.68
N ILE A 84 -5.73 -3.62 -2.30
CA ILE A 84 -4.92 -2.40 -2.14
C ILE A 84 -4.65 -1.81 -3.52
N VAL A 85 -4.95 -0.53 -3.68
CA VAL A 85 -4.42 0.27 -4.78
C VAL A 85 -3.30 1.13 -4.20
N ALA A 86 -2.08 0.95 -4.68
CA ALA A 86 -0.89 1.65 -4.24
C ALA A 86 -0.41 2.60 -5.34
N VAL A 87 -0.59 3.91 -5.08
CA VAL A 87 -0.06 4.97 -5.93
C VAL A 87 1.41 5.12 -5.64
N THR A 88 2.27 4.54 -6.49
CA THR A 88 3.72 4.51 -6.29
C THR A 88 4.43 4.18 -7.61
N PRO A 89 5.65 4.71 -7.84
CA PRO A 89 6.45 4.34 -9.01
C PRO A 89 6.77 2.85 -9.05
N ALA A 90 6.86 2.29 -10.26
CA ALA A 90 7.09 0.86 -10.48
C ALA A 90 8.45 0.37 -9.96
N ASP A 91 9.46 1.24 -9.93
CA ASP A 91 10.83 0.99 -9.46
C ASP A 91 11.05 1.38 -7.98
N SER A 92 9.97 1.64 -7.24
CA SER A 92 10.05 1.96 -5.82
C SER A 92 10.16 0.71 -4.93
N ALA A 93 10.81 0.86 -3.77
CA ALA A 93 10.83 -0.15 -2.72
C ALA A 93 9.41 -0.53 -2.25
N THR A 94 8.45 0.39 -2.35
CA THR A 94 7.04 0.09 -2.04
C THR A 94 6.45 -0.86 -3.05
N ALA A 95 6.63 -0.61 -4.36
CA ALA A 95 6.20 -1.53 -5.42
C ALA A 95 6.84 -2.91 -5.25
N ASP A 96 8.16 -2.96 -5.01
CA ASP A 96 8.87 -4.21 -4.76
C ASP A 96 8.33 -4.98 -3.55
N SER A 97 8.06 -4.28 -2.44
CA SER A 97 7.55 -4.89 -1.21
C SER A 97 6.14 -5.47 -1.33
N LEU A 98 5.36 -4.92 -2.26
CA LEU A 98 3.99 -5.32 -2.55
C LEU A 98 3.88 -6.32 -3.72
N SER A 99 5.00 -6.55 -4.43
CA SER A 99 5.07 -7.49 -5.54
C SER A 99 4.69 -8.91 -5.08
N GLY A 100 3.81 -9.55 -5.86
CA GLY A 100 3.32 -10.91 -5.56
C GLY A 100 2.27 -11.00 -4.44
N VAL A 101 1.88 -9.89 -3.81
CA VAL A 101 0.77 -9.89 -2.85
C VAL A 101 -0.56 -9.92 -3.60
N ASP A 102 -1.39 -10.94 -3.35
CA ASP A 102 -2.69 -11.06 -4.02
C ASP A 102 -3.59 -9.84 -3.74
N GLY A 103 -4.23 -9.34 -4.79
CA GLY A 103 -5.11 -8.18 -4.78
C GLY A 103 -4.43 -6.88 -4.40
N VAL A 104 -3.15 -6.72 -4.74
CA VAL A 104 -2.46 -5.45 -4.71
C VAL A 104 -2.19 -4.98 -6.13
N PHE A 105 -2.55 -3.73 -6.41
CA PHE A 105 -2.30 -3.03 -7.66
C PHE A 105 -1.33 -1.89 -7.39
N THR A 106 -0.24 -1.82 -8.12
CA THR A 106 0.75 -0.74 -8.03
C THR A 106 0.78 0.07 -9.33
N GLY A 107 1.00 1.37 -9.23
CA GLY A 107 1.20 2.24 -10.38
C GLY A 107 1.05 3.71 -9.99
N ASP A 108 1.52 4.61 -10.83
CA ASP A 108 1.46 6.07 -10.63
C ASP A 108 0.82 6.81 -11.81
N GLU A 109 0.54 6.10 -12.90
CA GLU A 109 -0.17 6.61 -14.07
C GLU A 109 -1.70 6.50 -13.92
N PRO A 110 -2.49 7.52 -14.32
CA PRO A 110 -3.94 7.52 -14.18
C PRO A 110 -4.64 6.31 -14.79
N SER A 111 -4.15 5.80 -15.93
CA SER A 111 -4.73 4.62 -16.60
C SER A 111 -4.53 3.34 -15.80
N ALA A 112 -3.35 3.16 -15.20
CA ALA A 112 -3.03 2.02 -14.34
C ALA A 112 -3.87 2.05 -13.07
N LEU A 113 -3.99 3.22 -12.44
CA LEU A 113 -4.83 3.40 -11.26
C LEU A 113 -6.32 3.14 -11.55
N ALA A 114 -6.82 3.63 -12.68
CA ALA A 114 -8.19 3.38 -13.09
C ALA A 114 -8.46 1.89 -13.39
N ALA A 115 -7.48 1.15 -13.88
CA ALA A 115 -7.59 -0.30 -14.06
C ALA A 115 -7.62 -1.03 -12.70
N GLY A 116 -6.70 -0.68 -11.79
CA GLY A 116 -6.64 -1.29 -10.46
C GLY A 116 -7.90 -1.03 -9.62
N ILE A 117 -8.47 0.18 -9.70
CA ILE A 117 -9.75 0.49 -9.03
C ILE A 117 -10.89 -0.35 -9.60
N ARG A 118 -10.97 -0.51 -10.93
CA ARG A 118 -12.02 -1.34 -11.56
C ARG A 118 -11.90 -2.80 -11.17
N GLU A 119 -10.70 -3.37 -11.24
CA GLU A 119 -10.49 -4.77 -10.85
C GLU A 119 -10.82 -4.98 -9.37
N MET A 120 -10.46 -4.02 -8.50
CA MET A 120 -10.85 -4.03 -7.10
C MET A 120 -12.37 -4.06 -6.90
N LEU A 121 -13.12 -3.25 -7.65
CA LEU A 121 -14.59 -3.18 -7.56
C LEU A 121 -15.28 -4.43 -8.12
N GLU A 122 -14.71 -5.05 -9.15
CA GLU A 122 -15.27 -6.23 -9.82
C GLU A 122 -14.86 -7.55 -9.14
N ARG A 123 -13.92 -7.49 -8.20
CA ARG A 123 -13.38 -8.69 -7.53
C ARG A 123 -14.44 -9.38 -6.69
N SER A 124 -14.74 -10.63 -7.03
CA SER A 124 -15.66 -11.51 -6.28
C SER A 124 -14.95 -12.62 -5.50
N ARG A 125 -13.66 -12.88 -5.81
CA ARG A 125 -12.88 -13.93 -5.15
C ARG A 125 -12.25 -13.43 -3.84
N PRO A 126 -12.21 -14.28 -2.78
CA PRO A 126 -11.45 -13.99 -1.57
C PRO A 126 -9.97 -13.67 -1.88
N LEU A 127 -9.33 -12.94 -0.96
CA LEU A 127 -7.90 -12.69 -1.03
C LEU A 127 -7.13 -13.83 -0.38
N GLU A 128 -6.18 -14.39 -1.10
CA GLU A 128 -5.27 -15.41 -0.57
C GLU A 128 -3.93 -14.76 -0.26
N ARG A 129 -3.67 -14.48 1.02
CA ARG A 129 -2.44 -13.82 1.47
C ARG A 129 -1.76 -14.62 2.58
N CYS A 130 -0.47 -14.84 2.45
CA CYS A 130 0.36 -15.37 3.54
C CYS A 130 0.83 -14.20 4.44
N VAL A 131 -0.04 -13.75 5.33
CA VAL A 131 0.17 -12.56 6.18
C VAL A 131 1.32 -12.76 7.17
N GLU A 132 1.63 -14.02 7.50
CA GLU A 132 2.65 -14.48 8.42
C GLU A 132 4.05 -14.04 7.99
N VAL A 133 4.34 -14.05 6.68
CA VAL A 133 5.61 -13.60 6.08
C VAL A 133 5.82 -12.10 6.27
N TYR A 134 4.73 -11.34 6.40
CA TYR A 134 4.72 -9.89 6.62
C TYR A 134 4.58 -9.53 8.11
N SER A 135 4.76 -10.51 9.00
CA SER A 135 4.75 -10.26 10.44
C SER A 135 6.06 -9.68 10.95
N ARG A 136 5.98 -8.88 12.04
CA ARG A 136 7.17 -8.41 12.76
C ARG A 136 8.10 -9.58 13.10
N ARG A 137 7.54 -10.70 13.55
CA ARG A 137 8.30 -11.91 13.91
C ARG A 137 9.06 -12.48 12.70
N ALA A 138 8.40 -12.63 11.55
CA ALA A 138 9.03 -13.15 10.33
C ALA A 138 10.13 -12.21 9.81
N ARG A 139 9.90 -10.89 9.82
CA ARG A 139 10.90 -9.90 9.38
C ARG A 139 12.10 -9.80 10.32
N THR A 140 11.89 -9.91 11.64
CA THR A 140 13.01 -10.01 12.60
C THR A 140 13.81 -11.29 12.39
N ALA A 141 13.16 -12.42 12.08
CA ALA A 141 13.86 -13.66 11.78
C ALA A 141 14.68 -13.58 10.48
N GLU A 142 14.15 -12.95 9.42
CA GLU A 142 14.89 -12.70 8.18
C GLU A 142 16.12 -11.80 8.44
N LEU A 143 15.95 -10.72 9.21
CA LEU A 143 17.06 -9.85 9.58
C LEU A 143 18.15 -10.60 10.36
N ALA A 144 17.75 -11.42 11.35
CA ALA A 144 18.69 -12.24 12.11
C ALA A 144 19.49 -13.17 11.19
N ALA A 145 18.82 -13.87 10.28
CA ALA A 145 19.48 -14.76 9.33
C ALA A 145 20.47 -14.03 8.41
N ARG A 146 20.17 -12.80 7.98
CA ARG A 146 21.11 -12.00 7.17
C ARG A 146 22.30 -11.50 7.98
N LEU A 147 22.11 -11.18 9.26
CA LEU A 147 23.20 -10.82 10.17
C LEU A 147 24.12 -12.02 10.44
N ASP A 148 23.54 -13.19 10.69
CA ASP A 148 24.29 -14.44 10.88
C ASP A 148 25.11 -14.76 9.62
N ALA A 149 24.51 -14.68 8.44
CA ALA A 149 25.22 -14.91 7.17
C ALA A 149 26.36 -13.89 6.91
N ALA A 150 26.20 -12.64 7.33
CA ALA A 150 27.25 -11.63 7.21
C ALA A 150 28.42 -11.90 8.18
N ILE A 151 28.13 -12.40 9.38
CA ILE A 151 29.15 -12.81 10.36
C ILE A 151 29.90 -14.04 9.85
N ASP A 152 29.18 -15.05 9.35
CA ASP A 152 29.79 -16.27 8.80
C ASP A 152 30.63 -15.98 7.55
N GLY A 153 30.16 -15.07 6.69
CA GLY A 153 30.93 -14.59 5.53
C GLY A 153 32.19 -13.82 5.91
N ALA A 154 32.15 -13.02 6.98
CA ALA A 154 33.32 -12.32 7.51
C ALA A 154 34.34 -13.30 8.13
N ALA A 155 33.87 -14.34 8.82
CA ALA A 155 34.74 -15.39 9.36
C ALA A 155 35.44 -16.20 8.25
N ALA A 156 34.76 -16.48 7.14
CA ALA A 156 35.37 -17.12 5.98
C ALA A 156 36.40 -16.23 5.26
N TYR A 157 36.23 -14.90 5.32
CA TYR A 157 37.18 -13.93 4.75
C TYR A 157 38.47 -13.83 5.56
N ASP A 158 38.39 -13.90 6.89
CA ASP A 158 39.56 -13.84 7.79
C ASP A 158 40.45 -15.09 7.68
N VAL A 159 39.85 -16.27 7.48
CA VAL A 159 40.61 -17.52 7.28
C VAL A 159 41.36 -17.53 5.95
N GLY A 160 40.83 -16.87 4.91
CA GLY A 160 41.47 -16.76 3.60
C GLY A 160 42.67 -15.81 3.52
N LEU A 161 42.84 -14.90 4.49
CA LEU A 161 43.98 -13.98 4.60
C LEU A 161 45.11 -14.50 5.51
N ALA A 162 44.85 -15.54 6.31
CA ALA A 162 45.85 -16.15 7.18
C ALA A 162 46.68 -17.25 6.48
N ASP A 163 46.21 -17.76 5.34
CA ASP A 163 46.86 -18.81 4.54
C ASP A 163 47.57 -18.28 3.27
N SER A 164 47.85 -16.97 3.20
CA SER A 164 48.59 -16.32 2.10
C SER A 164 49.96 -15.78 2.50
#